data_AF-A0A9Q0RCU6-F1
#
_entry.id   AF-A0A9Q0RCU6-F1
#
_cell.length_a   1.000
_cell.length_b   1.000
_cell.length_c   1.000
_cell.angle_alpha   90.00
_cell.angle_beta   90.00
_cell.angle_gamma   90.00
#
_symmetry.space_group_name_H-M   'P 1'
#
loop_
_entity.id
_entity.type
_entity.pdbx_description
1 polymer ?
#
loop_
_entity_poly.entity_id
_entity_poly.type
_entity_poly.pdbx_seq_one_letter_code
_entity_poly.pdbx_strand_id
1 'polypeptide(L)'
;MTKLQLNVFQAISHSLLISFFFVLSLYFIPKILNRVLPKKLSPTKEKKEIIHRFITVIIVTLISLFSLKIWVVEKNEEPSLISLLGFRSSSFFYAASLPLFMTICLFLGPLTMMIFDFQNYLFFSHKNFTFQTLIFWLKKPGNEYLPQTNIQIFRNLVMAPLFEELVFRSGIILLFKFAGIANWKVIVFSPWIFGSAHLHHLYQNVFVENLPFLQSLVSSLIQFGFTSIYGMFSAFLFVRTNHFIPLFLTHSFCNFVGFPQFELIPNHPNRNEILIMLILGAVLFFSLLFPLTDSYFYQ
;
A
#
# COMPACT_ATOMS: atom_id res chain seq x y z
N MET A 1 29.27 -3.35 -26.93
CA MET A 1 29.07 -3.09 -25.48
C MET A 1 28.70 -4.40 -24.82
N THR A 2 29.53 -4.86 -23.89
CA THR A 2 29.36 -6.09 -23.10
C THR A 2 28.10 -6.01 -22.24
N LYS A 3 27.32 -7.10 -22.19
CA LYS A 3 26.11 -7.23 -21.37
C LYS A 3 26.44 -6.88 -19.91
N LEU A 4 25.92 -5.77 -19.39
CA LEU A 4 25.79 -5.59 -17.95
C LEU A 4 24.66 -6.50 -17.48
N GLN A 5 24.98 -7.76 -17.24
CA GLN A 5 24.04 -8.68 -16.61
C GLN A 5 23.89 -8.24 -15.16
N LEU A 6 22.71 -7.72 -14.81
CA LEU A 6 22.39 -7.31 -13.45
C LEU A 6 22.58 -8.52 -12.52
N ASN A 7 23.54 -8.44 -11.60
CA ASN A 7 23.72 -9.48 -10.61
C ASN A 7 22.85 -9.20 -9.36
N VAL A 8 22.69 -10.21 -8.51
CA VAL A 8 21.85 -10.13 -7.30
C VAL A 8 22.29 -8.99 -6.37
N PHE A 9 23.60 -8.79 -6.19
CA PHE A 9 24.13 -7.73 -5.32
C PHE A 9 23.77 -6.34 -5.84
N GLN A 10 23.91 -6.10 -7.15
CA GLN A 10 23.52 -4.87 -7.81
C GLN A 10 22.02 -4.62 -7.68
N ALA A 11 21.18 -5.65 -7.88
CA ALA A 11 19.73 -5.53 -7.75
C ALA A 11 19.30 -5.14 -6.34
N ILE A 12 19.88 -5.79 -5.31
CA ILE A 12 19.62 -5.46 -3.91
C ILE A 12 20.09 -4.03 -3.60
N SER A 13 21.31 -3.67 -3.99
CA SER A 13 21.87 -2.33 -3.74
C SER A 13 21.02 -1.24 -4.39
N HIS A 14 20.62 -1.43 -5.65
CA HIS A 14 19.76 -0.50 -6.38
C HIS A 14 18.38 -0.38 -5.71
N SER A 15 17.80 -1.50 -5.27
CA SER A 15 16.51 -1.51 -4.58
C SER A 15 16.55 -0.79 -3.23
N LEU A 16 17.63 -0.95 -2.46
CA LEU A 16 17.85 -0.24 -1.20
C LEU A 16 18.01 1.27 -1.42
N LEU A 17 18.73 1.68 -2.48
CA LEU A 17 18.86 3.09 -2.87
C LEU A 17 17.50 3.70 -3.24
N ILE A 18 16.71 3.01 -4.07
CA ILE A 18 15.35 3.43 -4.43
C ILE A 18 14.50 3.61 -3.16
N SER A 19 14.49 2.62 -2.27
CA SER A 19 13.74 2.67 -1.01
C SER A 19 14.18 3.84 -0.13
N PHE A 20 15.49 4.05 0.02
CA PHE A 20 16.05 5.14 0.80
C PHE A 20 15.61 6.51 0.29
N PHE A 21 15.75 6.77 -1.02
CA PHE A 21 15.33 8.03 -1.61
C PHE A 21 13.81 8.22 -1.57
N PHE A 22 13.03 7.15 -1.71
CA PHE A 22 11.58 7.19 -1.56
C PHE A 22 11.19 7.67 -0.16
N VAL A 23 11.73 7.07 0.90
CA VAL A 23 11.48 7.51 2.29
C VAL A 23 11.96 8.94 2.52
N LEU A 24 13.15 9.30 2.03
CA LEU A 24 13.69 10.65 2.17
C LEU A 24 12.76 11.71 1.53
N SER A 25 12.17 11.38 0.37
CA SER A 25 11.23 12.23 -0.34
C SER A 25 9.95 12.50 0.44
N LEU A 26 9.47 11.55 1.23
CA LEU A 26 8.23 11.70 1.98
C LEU A 26 8.42 12.42 3.32
N TYR A 27 9.56 12.26 3.98
CA TYR A 27 9.69 12.69 5.39
C TYR A 27 10.73 13.80 5.62
N PHE A 28 11.74 13.92 4.77
CA PHE A 28 12.84 14.86 4.97
C PHE A 28 12.77 16.07 4.04
N ILE A 29 12.69 15.83 2.72
CA ILE A 29 12.66 16.90 1.71
C ILE A 29 11.49 17.87 1.92
N PRO A 30 10.25 17.43 2.23
CA PRO A 30 9.11 18.33 2.44
C PRO A 30 9.30 19.23 3.65
N LYS A 31 10.00 18.76 4.70
CA LYS A 31 10.35 19.58 5.87
C LYS A 31 11.33 20.69 5.50
N ILE A 32 12.31 20.41 4.64
CA ILE A 32 13.24 21.42 4.10
C ILE A 32 12.47 22.44 3.25
N LEU A 33 11.65 21.98 2.30
CA LEU A 33 10.85 22.85 1.45
C LEU A 33 9.92 23.76 2.27
N ASN A 34 9.32 23.23 3.33
CA ASN A 34 8.48 24.01 4.25
C ASN A 34 9.25 25.09 5.05
N ARG A 35 10.55 24.91 5.27
CA ARG A 35 11.41 25.89 5.95
C ARG A 35 11.91 26.98 4.98
N VAL A 36 12.24 26.60 3.75
CA VAL A 36 12.87 27.50 2.76
C VAL A 36 11.84 28.32 1.99
N LEU A 37 10.67 27.75 1.67
CA LEU A 37 9.68 28.44 0.84
C LEU A 37 8.91 29.50 1.63
N PRO A 38 8.73 30.72 1.07
CA PRO A 38 8.05 31.82 1.75
C PRO A 38 6.63 31.43 2.18
N LYS A 39 6.19 31.94 3.33
CA LYS A 39 4.82 31.79 3.85
C LYS A 39 3.86 32.67 3.03
N LYS A 40 3.56 32.30 1.78
CA LYS A 40 2.41 32.88 1.07
C LYS A 40 1.11 32.41 1.71
N LEU A 41 0.11 33.29 1.78
CA LEU A 41 -1.23 32.99 2.26
C LEU A 41 -1.79 31.76 1.51
N SER A 42 -2.52 30.90 2.25
CA SER A 42 -3.31 29.73 1.79
C SER A 42 -2.50 28.52 1.30
N PRO A 43 -2.28 27.45 2.09
CA PRO A 43 -3.27 26.68 2.86
C PRO A 43 -2.86 26.38 4.35
N THR A 44 -3.64 25.57 5.09
CA THR A 44 -3.22 25.06 6.42
C THR A 44 -1.87 24.34 6.33
N LYS A 45 -1.05 24.40 7.39
CA LYS A 45 0.29 23.80 7.47
C LYS A 45 0.30 22.35 6.98
N GLU A 46 -0.72 21.58 7.37
CA GLU A 46 -0.90 20.19 6.99
C GLU A 46 -1.13 19.99 5.47
N LYS A 47 -2.02 20.76 4.86
CA LYS A 47 -2.28 20.67 3.42
C LYS A 47 -1.03 21.01 2.59
N LYS A 48 -0.23 22.00 3.04
CA LYS A 48 1.05 22.34 2.39
C LYS A 48 2.04 21.19 2.46
N GLU A 49 2.13 20.53 3.62
CA GLU A 49 3.00 19.37 3.81
C GLU A 49 2.59 18.18 2.93
N ILE A 50 1.30 17.87 2.82
CA ILE A 50 0.81 16.81 1.93
C ILE A 50 1.16 17.11 0.46
N ILE A 51 0.99 18.35 0.00
CA ILE A 51 1.32 18.75 -1.38
C ILE A 51 2.83 18.62 -1.65
N HIS A 52 3.69 19.06 -0.73
CA HIS A 52 5.14 18.91 -0.92
C HIS A 52 5.57 17.45 -0.96
N ARG A 53 4.97 16.58 -0.13
CA ARG A 53 5.16 15.13 -0.18
C ARG A 53 4.77 14.55 -1.54
N PHE A 54 3.65 15.01 -2.12
CA PHE A 54 3.23 14.58 -3.46
C PHE A 54 4.22 14.96 -4.55
N ILE A 55 4.70 16.21 -4.56
CA ILE A 55 5.64 16.67 -5.59
C ILE A 55 6.95 15.88 -5.51
N THR A 56 7.48 15.71 -4.30
CA THR A 56 8.76 15.02 -4.06
C THR A 56 8.67 13.53 -4.37
N VAL A 57 7.59 12.85 -3.99
CA VAL A 57 7.41 11.41 -4.29
C VAL A 57 7.22 11.16 -5.79
N ILE A 58 6.54 12.06 -6.52
CA ILE A 58 6.42 11.97 -7.98
C ILE A 58 7.81 12.04 -8.62
N ILE A 59 8.61 13.05 -8.25
CA ILE A 59 9.95 13.24 -8.82
C ILE A 59 10.84 12.03 -8.54
N VAL A 60 10.89 11.56 -7.28
CA VAL A 60 11.73 10.41 -6.92
C VAL A 60 11.23 9.12 -7.58
N THR A 61 9.92 8.94 -7.74
CA THR A 61 9.38 7.79 -8.48
C THR A 61 9.80 7.84 -9.95
N LEU A 62 9.69 8.98 -10.62
CA LEU A 62 10.10 9.12 -12.03
C LEU A 62 11.61 8.86 -12.19
N ILE A 63 12.45 9.38 -11.29
CA ILE A 63 13.90 9.11 -11.29
C ILE A 63 14.15 7.60 -11.08
N SER A 64 13.45 6.99 -10.13
CA SER A 64 13.58 5.55 -9.83
C SER A 64 13.20 4.71 -11.05
N LEU A 65 12.07 5.00 -11.71
CA LEU A 65 11.64 4.29 -12.92
C LEU A 65 12.60 4.52 -14.09
N PHE A 66 13.13 5.73 -14.25
CA PHE A 66 14.13 6.03 -15.28
C PHE A 66 15.42 5.24 -15.03
N SER A 67 15.84 5.12 -13.77
CA SER A 67 17.04 4.34 -13.41
C SER A 67 16.92 2.85 -13.74
N LEU A 68 15.69 2.31 -13.87
CA LEU A 68 15.47 0.92 -14.30
C LEU A 68 15.87 0.71 -15.76
N LYS A 69 15.80 1.75 -16.61
CA LYS A 69 16.20 1.65 -18.03
C LYS A 69 17.68 1.29 -18.21
N ILE A 70 18.52 1.57 -17.22
CA ILE A 70 19.93 1.14 -17.22
C ILE A 70 20.04 -0.39 -17.36
N TRP A 71 19.04 -1.11 -16.84
CA TRP A 71 19.02 -2.57 -16.79
C TRP A 71 18.07 -3.20 -17.82
N VAL A 72 17.19 -2.41 -18.43
CA VAL A 72 16.34 -2.89 -19.53
C VAL A 72 17.19 -2.95 -20.79
N VAL A 73 17.41 -4.16 -21.29
CA VAL A 73 18.05 -4.34 -22.60
C VAL A 73 16.97 -4.16 -23.66
N GLU A 74 16.84 -2.96 -24.22
CA GLU A 74 15.97 -2.72 -25.37
C GLU A 74 16.49 -3.51 -26.58
N LYS A 75 16.07 -4.76 -26.71
CA LYS A 75 16.04 -5.46 -28.00
C LYS A 75 14.73 -5.11 -28.69
N ASN A 76 14.73 -5.08 -30.03
CA ASN A 76 13.56 -4.81 -30.86
C ASN A 76 12.36 -5.76 -30.61
N GLU A 77 12.53 -6.83 -29.83
CA GLU A 77 11.50 -7.82 -29.48
C GLU A 77 11.12 -7.82 -27.98
N GLU A 78 11.77 -7.01 -27.14
CA GLU A 78 11.47 -7.00 -25.70
C GLU A 78 10.29 -6.08 -25.34
N PRO A 79 9.47 -6.48 -24.34
CA PRO A 79 8.33 -5.69 -23.90
C PRO A 79 8.78 -4.31 -23.39
N SER A 80 7.99 -3.28 -23.68
CA SER A 80 8.25 -1.92 -23.20
C SER A 80 8.35 -1.86 -21.67
N LEU A 81 9.10 -0.89 -21.13
CA LEU A 81 9.20 -0.67 -19.68
C LEU A 81 7.81 -0.54 -19.03
N ILE A 82 6.85 0.08 -19.70
CA ILE A 82 5.46 0.22 -19.23
C ILE A 82 4.81 -1.15 -19.03
N SER A 83 4.98 -2.07 -19.99
CA SER A 83 4.47 -3.45 -19.88
C SER A 83 5.22 -4.27 -18.82
N LEU A 84 6.52 -4.03 -18.64
CA LEU A 84 7.34 -4.67 -17.59
C LEU A 84 6.95 -4.21 -16.18
N LEU A 85 6.49 -2.96 -16.04
CA LEU A 85 5.91 -2.43 -14.80
C LEU A 85 4.49 -2.95 -14.53
N GLY A 86 3.90 -3.72 -15.47
CA GLY A 86 2.59 -4.33 -15.34
C GLY A 86 1.41 -3.46 -15.81
N PHE A 87 1.67 -2.36 -16.51
CA PHE A 87 0.59 -1.59 -17.14
C PHE A 87 0.20 -2.26 -18.46
N ARG A 88 -0.97 -2.90 -18.45
CA ARG A 88 -1.50 -3.68 -19.57
C ARG A 88 -3.00 -3.49 -19.69
N SER A 89 -3.47 -3.50 -20.94
CA SER A 89 -4.89 -3.44 -21.28
C SER A 89 -5.53 -4.83 -21.44
N SER A 90 -4.73 -5.86 -21.79
CA SER A 90 -5.23 -7.24 -21.87
C SER A 90 -5.77 -7.66 -20.51
N SER A 91 -6.90 -8.36 -20.51
CA SER A 91 -7.46 -8.96 -19.30
C SER A 91 -7.65 -7.99 -18.11
N PHE A 92 -7.73 -6.68 -18.37
CA PHE A 92 -7.77 -5.64 -17.34
C PHE A 92 -8.93 -5.82 -16.37
N PHE A 93 -10.10 -6.23 -16.87
CA PHE A 93 -11.27 -6.49 -16.03
C PHE A 93 -11.00 -7.60 -15.00
N TYR A 94 -10.40 -8.71 -15.41
CA TYR A 94 -10.04 -9.80 -14.50
C TYR A 94 -8.94 -9.38 -13.52
N ALA A 95 -7.90 -8.71 -14.04
CA ALA A 95 -6.83 -8.10 -13.25
C ALA A 95 -7.35 -7.16 -12.17
N ALA A 96 -8.39 -6.38 -12.46
CA ALA A 96 -8.98 -5.46 -11.50
C ALA A 96 -9.93 -6.15 -10.51
N SER A 97 -10.77 -7.07 -10.99
CA SER A 97 -11.90 -7.60 -10.21
C SER A 97 -11.57 -8.82 -9.36
N LEU A 98 -10.85 -9.81 -9.87
CA LEU A 98 -10.67 -11.09 -9.15
C LEU A 98 -9.79 -10.95 -7.91
N PRO A 99 -8.60 -10.30 -7.96
CA PRO A 99 -7.79 -10.10 -6.77
C PRO A 99 -8.43 -9.16 -5.76
N LEU A 100 -9.18 -8.16 -6.23
CA LEU A 100 -9.94 -7.26 -5.37
C LEU A 100 -11.05 -8.02 -4.64
N PHE A 101 -11.83 -8.84 -5.34
CA PHE A 101 -12.88 -9.67 -4.74
C PHE A 101 -12.31 -10.61 -3.66
N MET A 102 -11.22 -11.30 -3.98
CA MET A 102 -10.50 -12.14 -3.02
C MET A 102 -10.07 -11.35 -1.78
N THR A 103 -9.56 -10.13 -1.96
CA THR A 103 -9.19 -9.25 -0.85
C THR A 103 -10.42 -8.81 -0.06
N ILE A 104 -11.55 -8.50 -0.70
CA ILE A 104 -12.82 -8.22 -0.02
C ILE A 104 -13.25 -9.40 0.84
N CYS A 105 -13.11 -10.64 0.35
CA CYS A 105 -13.39 -11.84 1.14
C CYS A 105 -12.55 -11.87 2.43
N LEU A 106 -11.24 -11.59 2.35
CA LEU A 106 -10.37 -11.54 3.53
C LEU A 106 -10.86 -10.53 4.59
N PHE A 107 -11.46 -9.43 4.14
CA PHE A 107 -11.92 -8.33 4.99
C PHE A 107 -13.40 -8.44 5.42
N LEU A 108 -14.06 -9.59 5.23
CA LEU A 108 -15.45 -9.77 5.65
C LEU A 108 -15.68 -9.45 7.14
N GLY A 109 -14.77 -9.86 8.03
CA GLY A 109 -14.84 -9.52 9.46
C GLY A 109 -14.84 -8.00 9.71
N PRO A 110 -13.78 -7.27 9.32
CA PRO A 110 -13.73 -5.80 9.41
C PRO A 110 -14.90 -5.07 8.74
N LEU A 111 -15.33 -5.52 7.56
CA LEU A 111 -16.50 -4.95 6.87
C LEU A 111 -17.79 -5.16 7.67
N THR A 112 -17.95 -6.32 8.31
CA THR A 112 -19.10 -6.60 9.16
C THR A 112 -19.11 -5.68 10.38
N MET A 113 -17.95 -5.49 11.03
CA MET A 113 -17.81 -4.53 12.13
C MET A 113 -18.16 -3.11 11.67
N MET A 114 -17.61 -2.67 10.53
CA MET A 114 -17.87 -1.38 9.90
C MET A 114 -19.39 -1.15 9.66
N ILE A 115 -20.12 -2.18 9.22
CA ILE A 115 -21.58 -2.11 9.03
C ILE A 115 -22.31 -1.93 10.36
N PHE A 116 -21.98 -2.73 11.37
CA PHE A 116 -22.63 -2.62 12.68
C PHE A 116 -22.33 -1.28 13.38
N ASP A 117 -21.10 -0.80 13.29
CA ASP A 117 -20.71 0.51 13.83
C ASP A 117 -21.47 1.65 13.15
N PHE A 118 -21.68 1.57 11.84
CA PHE A 118 -22.49 2.54 11.12
C PHE A 118 -23.97 2.49 11.52
N GLN A 119 -24.53 1.29 11.71
CA GLN A 119 -25.91 1.13 12.20
C GLN A 119 -26.07 1.72 13.62
N ASN A 120 -25.14 1.42 14.51
CA ASN A 120 -25.10 1.98 15.86
C ASN A 120 -24.99 3.51 15.83
N TYR A 121 -24.13 4.05 14.95
CA TYR A 121 -24.02 5.49 14.74
C TYR A 121 -25.35 6.15 14.36
N LEU A 122 -26.07 5.57 13.41
CA LEU A 122 -27.39 6.07 12.98
C LEU A 122 -28.39 6.03 14.14
N PHE A 123 -28.44 4.91 14.87
CA PHE A 123 -29.33 4.72 16.00
C PHE A 123 -29.08 5.73 17.14
N PHE A 124 -27.86 5.79 17.66
CA PHE A 124 -27.51 6.66 18.79
C PHE A 124 -27.50 8.15 18.43
N SER A 125 -27.24 8.49 17.16
CA SER A 125 -27.31 9.88 16.69
C SER A 125 -28.71 10.31 16.28
N HIS A 126 -29.72 9.44 16.38
CA HIS A 126 -31.08 9.66 15.87
C HIS A 126 -31.09 10.15 14.40
N LYS A 127 -30.21 9.59 13.56
CA LYS A 127 -30.09 9.94 12.15
C LYS A 127 -30.69 8.85 11.28
N ASN A 128 -31.40 9.27 10.23
CA ASN A 128 -31.85 8.35 9.20
C ASN A 128 -30.70 7.99 8.25
N PHE A 129 -30.79 6.81 7.64
CA PHE A 129 -29.90 6.44 6.56
C PHE A 129 -30.12 7.38 5.36
N THR A 130 -29.09 8.13 5.01
CA THR A 130 -29.01 8.94 3.80
C THR A 130 -27.63 8.78 3.16
N PHE A 131 -27.52 9.11 1.88
CA PHE A 131 -26.22 9.13 1.21
C PHE A 131 -25.23 10.09 1.90
N GLN A 132 -25.70 11.23 2.41
CA GLN A 132 -24.87 12.20 3.11
C GLN A 132 -24.33 11.67 4.45
N THR A 133 -25.18 10.99 5.24
CA THR A 133 -24.75 10.37 6.50
C THR A 133 -23.76 9.24 6.26
N LEU A 134 -23.96 8.45 5.19
CA LEU A 134 -23.02 7.42 4.80
C LEU A 134 -21.67 8.02 4.41
N ILE A 135 -21.64 9.00 3.50
CA ILE A 135 -20.40 9.67 3.09
C ILE A 135 -19.70 10.32 4.29
N PHE A 136 -20.45 10.97 5.18
CA PHE A 136 -19.87 11.56 6.39
C PHE A 136 -19.20 10.51 7.28
N TRP A 137 -19.85 9.36 7.47
CA TRP A 137 -19.32 8.27 8.27
C TRP A 137 -18.09 7.61 7.61
N LEU A 138 -18.16 7.36 6.31
CA LEU A 138 -17.05 6.81 5.52
C LEU A 138 -15.80 7.71 5.50
N LYS A 139 -15.96 9.01 5.75
CA LYS A 139 -14.83 9.94 5.91
C LYS A 139 -14.15 9.84 7.27
N LYS A 140 -14.67 9.06 8.22
CA LYS A 140 -14.06 8.82 9.53
C LYS A 140 -13.45 7.41 9.56
N PRO A 141 -12.17 7.24 9.22
CA PRO A 141 -11.55 5.93 9.33
C PRO A 141 -11.34 5.56 10.80
N GLY A 142 -11.79 4.36 11.18
CA GLY A 142 -11.61 3.81 12.52
C GLY A 142 -12.16 4.70 13.63
N ASN A 143 -11.38 4.85 14.71
CA ASN A 143 -11.77 5.60 15.92
C ASN A 143 -11.53 7.12 15.82
N GLU A 144 -11.37 7.68 14.61
CA GLU A 144 -11.16 9.11 14.45
C GLU A 144 -12.46 9.91 14.71
N TYR A 145 -12.38 10.87 15.64
CA TYR A 145 -13.51 11.75 15.98
C TYR A 145 -13.91 12.66 14.81
N LEU A 146 -12.95 13.06 13.98
CA LEU A 146 -13.12 14.04 12.91
C LEU A 146 -13.06 13.39 11.52
N PRO A 147 -13.89 13.85 10.57
CA PRO A 147 -13.83 13.37 9.20
C PRO A 147 -12.55 13.85 8.50
N GLN A 148 -11.95 12.96 7.72
CA GLN A 148 -10.81 13.29 6.87
C GLN A 148 -11.19 14.30 5.79
N THR A 149 -10.24 15.18 5.52
CA THR A 149 -10.30 16.11 4.39
C THR A 149 -10.14 15.35 3.07
N ASN A 150 -10.66 15.93 1.98
CA ASN A 150 -10.56 15.30 0.66
C ASN A 150 -9.10 15.04 0.23
N ILE A 151 -8.14 15.86 0.67
CA ILE A 151 -6.72 15.67 0.34
C ILE A 151 -6.09 14.50 1.12
N GLN A 152 -6.51 14.27 2.38
CA GLN A 152 -6.08 13.10 3.15
C GLN A 152 -6.65 11.81 2.54
N ILE A 153 -7.93 11.82 2.15
CA ILE A 153 -8.57 10.68 1.47
C ILE A 153 -7.86 10.38 0.15
N PHE A 154 -7.60 11.42 -0.66
CA PHE A 154 -6.87 11.25 -1.92
C PHE A 154 -5.44 10.73 -1.70
N ARG A 155 -4.75 11.20 -0.66
CA ARG A 155 -3.45 10.66 -0.24
C ARG A 155 -3.56 9.17 0.05
N ASN A 156 -4.49 8.77 0.92
CA ASN A 156 -4.58 7.43 1.47
C ASN A 156 -5.08 6.40 0.43
N LEU A 157 -6.03 6.79 -0.42
CA LEU A 157 -6.71 5.87 -1.34
C LEU A 157 -6.14 5.89 -2.76
N VAL A 158 -5.38 6.94 -3.13
CA VAL A 158 -4.84 7.06 -4.50
C VAL A 158 -3.33 7.21 -4.46
N MET A 159 -2.81 8.27 -3.86
CA MET A 159 -1.39 8.59 -4.00
C MET A 159 -0.47 7.56 -3.34
N ALA A 160 -0.73 7.21 -2.08
CA ALA A 160 0.08 6.22 -1.37
C ALA A 160 0.05 4.85 -2.07
N PRO A 161 -1.13 4.25 -2.36
CA PRO A 161 -1.23 3.04 -3.17
C PRO A 161 -0.48 3.11 -4.50
N LEU A 162 -0.69 4.19 -5.27
CA LEU A 162 -0.09 4.34 -6.58
C LEU A 162 1.44 4.32 -6.53
N PHE A 163 2.03 5.18 -5.69
CA PHE A 163 3.49 5.35 -5.68
C PHE A 163 4.21 4.22 -4.92
N GLU A 164 3.63 3.72 -3.84
CA GLU A 164 4.23 2.60 -3.10
C GLU A 164 4.21 1.30 -3.89
N GLU A 165 3.10 0.97 -4.56
CA GLU A 165 3.04 -0.24 -5.38
C GLU A 165 3.93 -0.10 -6.62
N LEU A 166 3.97 1.08 -7.24
CA LEU A 166 4.78 1.31 -8.45
C LEU A 166 6.28 1.20 -8.16
N VAL A 167 6.74 1.75 -7.03
CA VAL A 167 8.16 1.70 -6.65
C VAL A 167 8.55 0.33 -6.11
N PHE A 168 7.81 -0.20 -5.13
CA PHE A 168 8.22 -1.39 -4.41
C PHE A 168 7.80 -2.71 -5.07
N ARG A 169 6.70 -2.73 -5.84
CA ARG A 169 6.25 -3.95 -6.51
C ARG A 169 6.67 -3.88 -7.95
N SER A 170 6.16 -2.95 -8.75
CA SER A 170 6.54 -2.90 -10.17
C SER A 170 8.03 -2.66 -10.38
N GLY A 171 8.64 -1.72 -9.67
CA GLY A 171 10.06 -1.37 -9.84
C GLY A 171 11.03 -2.38 -9.22
N ILE A 172 10.98 -2.58 -7.90
CA ILE A 172 11.93 -3.45 -7.19
C ILE A 172 11.79 -4.93 -7.61
N ILE A 173 10.58 -5.44 -7.84
CA ILE A 173 10.43 -6.83 -8.33
C ILE A 173 11.03 -6.97 -9.72
N LEU A 174 10.92 -5.96 -10.59
CA LEU A 174 11.54 -6.00 -11.92
C LEU A 174 13.07 -6.14 -11.83
N LEU A 175 13.73 -5.41 -10.91
CA LEU A 175 15.17 -5.57 -10.65
C LEU A 175 15.51 -7.00 -10.22
N PHE A 176 14.70 -7.59 -9.32
CA PHE A 176 14.93 -8.95 -8.85
C PHE A 176 14.73 -9.99 -9.96
N LYS A 177 13.72 -9.79 -10.82
CA LYS A 177 13.47 -10.63 -11.99
C LYS A 177 14.62 -10.54 -13.00
N PHE A 178 15.14 -9.34 -13.28
CA PHE A 178 16.31 -9.14 -14.14
C PHE A 178 17.59 -9.76 -13.58
N ALA A 179 17.74 -9.80 -12.25
CA ALA A 179 18.83 -10.53 -11.59
C ALA A 179 18.65 -12.06 -11.59
N GLY A 180 17.59 -12.59 -12.21
CA GLY A 180 17.32 -14.03 -12.29
C GLY A 180 16.90 -14.66 -10.97
N ILE A 181 16.39 -13.86 -10.01
CA ILE A 181 15.94 -14.38 -8.71
C ILE A 181 14.63 -15.15 -8.92
N ALA A 182 14.57 -16.37 -8.37
CA ALA A 182 13.37 -17.21 -8.47
C ALA A 182 12.13 -16.53 -7.87
N ASN A 183 10.97 -16.70 -8.53
CA ASN A 183 9.70 -16.06 -8.17
C ASN A 183 9.33 -16.16 -6.67
N TRP A 184 9.48 -17.34 -6.05
CA TRP A 184 9.16 -17.51 -4.64
C TRP A 184 10.08 -16.67 -3.73
N LYS A 185 11.36 -16.53 -4.09
CA LYS A 185 12.33 -15.68 -3.36
C LYS A 185 11.96 -14.21 -3.51
N VAL A 186 11.54 -13.79 -4.70
CA VAL A 186 11.03 -12.43 -4.92
C VAL A 186 9.85 -12.15 -4.00
N ILE A 187 8.85 -13.04 -3.99
CA ILE A 187 7.63 -12.91 -3.18
C ILE A 187 7.97 -12.80 -1.68
N VAL A 188 8.93 -13.59 -1.20
CA VAL A 188 9.29 -13.62 0.22
C VAL A 188 10.20 -12.46 0.63
N PHE A 189 11.20 -12.09 -0.19
CA PHE A 189 12.27 -11.18 0.23
C PHE A 189 12.10 -9.73 -0.25
N SER A 190 11.49 -9.46 -1.41
CA SER A 190 11.27 -8.08 -1.85
C SER A 190 10.43 -7.25 -0.85
N PRO A 191 9.42 -7.83 -0.15
CA PRO A 191 8.63 -7.10 0.84
C PRO A 191 9.43 -6.62 2.04
N TRP A 192 10.58 -7.21 2.34
CA TRP A 192 11.40 -6.80 3.48
C TRP A 192 12.01 -5.41 3.24
N ILE A 193 12.28 -5.06 1.98
CA ILE A 193 12.70 -3.71 1.61
C ILE A 193 11.55 -2.72 1.89
N PHE A 194 10.33 -3.05 1.48
CA PHE A 194 9.13 -2.24 1.76
C PHE A 194 8.82 -2.12 3.25
N GLY A 195 8.90 -3.22 4.01
CA GLY A 195 8.76 -3.23 5.46
C GLY A 195 9.82 -2.35 6.12
N SER A 196 11.09 -2.46 5.72
CA SER A 196 12.20 -1.69 6.30
C SER A 196 12.03 -0.18 6.11
N ALA A 197 11.37 0.23 5.02
CA ALA A 197 11.06 1.63 4.75
C ALA A 197 10.21 2.27 5.86
N HIS A 198 9.46 1.47 6.64
CA HIS A 198 8.62 1.93 7.74
C HIS A 198 9.33 1.99 9.09
N LEU A 199 10.55 1.47 9.21
CA LEU A 199 11.34 1.57 10.45
C LEU A 199 11.72 3.01 10.80
N HIS A 200 11.59 3.96 9.85
CA HIS A 200 11.72 5.40 10.13
C HIS A 200 10.73 5.89 11.19
N HIS A 201 9.59 5.19 11.40
CA HIS A 201 8.64 5.51 12.47
C HIS A 201 9.24 5.36 13.86
N LEU A 202 10.25 4.49 14.06
CA LEU A 202 10.95 4.38 15.33
C LEU A 202 11.63 5.71 15.68
N TYR A 203 12.35 6.27 14.70
CA TYR A 203 12.99 7.58 14.86
C TYR A 203 11.94 8.67 15.15
N GLN A 204 10.85 8.68 14.40
CA GLN A 204 9.80 9.68 14.59
C GLN A 204 9.17 9.58 15.99
N ASN A 205 8.79 8.37 16.41
CA ASN A 205 8.13 8.15 17.69
C ASN A 205 9.05 8.51 18.87
N VAL A 206 10.33 8.13 18.81
CA VAL A 206 11.28 8.38 19.90
C VAL A 206 11.74 9.84 19.95
N PHE A 207 12.17 10.41 18.82
CA PHE A 207 12.86 11.70 18.81
C PHE A 207 11.99 12.89 18.42
N VAL A 208 10.81 12.66 17.84
CA VAL A 208 9.88 13.73 17.45
C VAL A 208 8.67 13.76 18.39
N GLU A 209 8.04 12.61 18.61
CA GLU A 209 6.85 12.50 19.46
C GLU A 209 7.17 12.24 20.95
N ASN A 210 8.45 12.03 21.29
CA ASN A 210 8.93 11.74 22.66
C ASN A 210 8.22 10.55 23.33
N LEU A 211 7.87 9.52 22.55
CA LEU A 211 7.27 8.30 23.06
C LEU A 211 8.35 7.37 23.67
N PRO A 212 8.00 6.55 24.68
CA PRO A 212 8.93 5.57 25.26
C PRO A 212 9.56 4.67 24.19
N PHE A 213 10.87 4.40 24.34
CA PHE A 213 11.61 3.61 23.36
C PHE A 213 10.99 2.23 23.13
N LEU A 214 10.66 1.51 24.20
CA LEU A 214 10.11 0.15 24.09
C LEU A 214 8.76 0.15 23.38
N GLN A 215 7.88 1.11 23.68
CA GLN A 215 6.59 1.27 23.00
C GLN A 215 6.80 1.57 21.51
N SER A 216 7.72 2.48 21.20
CA SER A 216 8.05 2.87 19.83
C SER A 216 8.63 1.70 19.03
N LEU A 217 9.53 0.92 19.65
CA LEU A 217 10.14 -0.26 19.05
C LEU A 217 9.08 -1.33 18.73
N VAL A 218 8.23 -1.67 19.70
CA VAL A 218 7.16 -2.65 19.51
C VAL A 218 6.21 -2.20 18.40
N SER A 219 5.77 -0.94 18.42
CA SER A 219 4.89 -0.40 17.38
C SER A 219 5.53 -0.47 15.98
N SER A 220 6.82 -0.11 15.85
CA SER A 220 7.52 -0.17 14.57
C SER A 220 7.77 -1.59 14.09
N LEU A 221 8.03 -2.55 14.99
CA LEU A 221 8.18 -3.96 14.64
C LEU A 221 6.85 -4.58 14.19
N ILE A 222 5.75 -4.25 14.86
CA ILE A 222 4.41 -4.66 14.46
C ILE A 222 4.09 -4.12 13.06
N GLN A 223 4.34 -2.83 12.83
CA GLN A 223 4.14 -2.21 11.51
C GLN A 223 5.02 -2.87 10.44
N PHE A 224 6.31 -3.08 10.73
CA PHE A 224 7.22 -3.80 9.83
C PHE A 224 6.67 -5.18 9.45
N GLY A 225 6.21 -5.97 10.43
CA GLY A 225 5.66 -7.30 10.22
C GLY A 225 4.41 -7.28 9.35
N PHE A 226 3.42 -6.47 9.70
CA PHE A 226 2.18 -6.35 8.93
C PHE A 226 2.41 -5.86 7.50
N THR A 227 3.20 -4.81 7.35
CA THR A 227 3.55 -4.26 6.04
C THR A 227 4.32 -5.27 5.20
N SER A 228 5.18 -6.09 5.81
CA SER A 228 5.90 -7.16 5.10
C SER A 228 4.97 -8.27 4.64
N ILE A 229 4.02 -8.71 5.49
CA ILE A 229 3.01 -9.74 5.11
C ILE A 229 2.14 -9.23 3.97
N TYR A 230 1.63 -8.00 4.06
CA TYR A 230 0.89 -7.39 2.96
C TYR A 230 1.76 -7.26 1.68
N GLY A 231 3.02 -6.87 1.84
CA GLY A 231 3.96 -6.81 0.73
C GLY A 231 4.19 -8.17 0.07
N MET A 232 4.22 -9.28 0.83
CA MET A 232 4.29 -10.65 0.28
C MET A 232 3.06 -10.97 -0.55
N PHE A 233 1.87 -10.61 -0.05
CA PHE A 233 0.62 -10.78 -0.79
C PHE A 233 0.61 -9.97 -2.10
N SER A 234 0.97 -8.68 -2.04
CA SER A 234 1.04 -7.84 -3.24
C SER A 234 2.11 -8.33 -4.24
N ALA A 235 3.27 -8.76 -3.75
CA ALA A 235 4.31 -9.36 -4.59
C ALA A 235 3.83 -10.67 -5.24
N PHE A 236 3.09 -11.51 -4.51
CA PHE A 236 2.43 -12.70 -5.05
C PHE A 236 1.46 -12.34 -6.18
N LEU A 237 0.57 -11.37 -5.97
CA LEU A 237 -0.34 -10.88 -7.01
C LEU A 237 0.43 -10.42 -8.24
N PHE A 238 1.48 -9.61 -8.08
CA PHE A 238 2.25 -9.10 -9.21
C PHE A 238 2.98 -10.20 -9.98
N VAL A 239 3.56 -11.17 -9.27
CA VAL A 239 4.26 -12.30 -9.89
C VAL A 239 3.30 -13.21 -10.66
N ARG A 240 2.08 -13.40 -10.14
CA ARG A 240 1.06 -14.28 -10.75
C ARG A 240 0.30 -13.64 -11.89
N THR A 241 -0.12 -12.39 -11.73
CA THR A 241 -0.97 -11.67 -12.70
C THR A 241 -0.15 -10.84 -13.67
N ASN A 242 1.03 -10.36 -13.26
CA ASN A 242 1.86 -9.43 -14.04
C ASN A 242 1.10 -8.14 -14.45
N HIS A 243 0.12 -7.73 -13.61
CA HIS A 243 -0.64 -6.51 -13.74
C HIS A 243 -0.40 -5.59 -12.54
N PHE A 244 -0.35 -4.29 -12.80
CA PHE A 244 -0.26 -3.26 -11.75
C PHE A 244 -1.61 -2.99 -11.06
N ILE A 245 -2.71 -3.02 -11.82
CA ILE A 245 -4.03 -2.65 -11.31
C ILE A 245 -4.51 -3.45 -10.08
N PRO A 246 -4.30 -4.78 -9.95
CA PRO A 246 -4.67 -5.48 -8.72
C PRO A 246 -3.92 -4.95 -7.50
N LEU A 247 -2.65 -4.58 -7.65
CA LEU A 247 -1.84 -4.05 -6.55
C LEU A 247 -2.42 -2.74 -6.04
N PHE A 248 -2.70 -1.83 -6.97
CA PHE A 248 -3.28 -0.54 -6.68
C PHE A 248 -4.64 -0.68 -5.98
N LEU A 249 -5.57 -1.44 -6.56
CA LEU A 249 -6.93 -1.56 -6.04
C LEU A 249 -6.98 -2.28 -4.68
N THR A 250 -6.22 -3.36 -4.50
CA THR A 250 -6.18 -4.08 -3.22
C THR A 250 -5.54 -3.23 -2.13
N HIS A 251 -4.48 -2.48 -2.44
CA HIS A 251 -3.90 -1.52 -1.49
C HIS A 251 -4.90 -0.41 -1.12
N SER A 252 -5.52 0.24 -2.12
CA SER A 252 -6.53 1.28 -1.88
C SER A 252 -7.67 0.76 -1.02
N PHE A 253 -8.13 -0.47 -1.27
CA PHE A 253 -9.15 -1.12 -0.46
C PHE A 253 -8.69 -1.40 0.98
N CYS A 254 -7.49 -1.95 1.16
CA CYS A 254 -6.92 -2.17 2.49
C CYS A 254 -6.77 -0.85 3.27
N ASN A 255 -6.35 0.24 2.61
CA ASN A 255 -6.26 1.57 3.23
C ASN A 255 -7.62 2.18 3.56
N PHE A 256 -8.67 1.82 2.81
CA PHE A 256 -10.03 2.25 3.07
C PHE A 256 -10.64 1.54 4.29
N VAL A 257 -10.54 0.20 4.33
CA VAL A 257 -11.12 -0.58 5.44
C VAL A 257 -10.27 -0.47 6.71
N GLY A 258 -8.95 -0.39 6.56
CA GLY A 258 -8.01 -0.39 7.68
C GLY A 258 -7.81 -1.77 8.30
N PHE A 259 -6.91 -1.87 9.27
CA PHE A 259 -6.63 -3.13 9.93
C PHE A 259 -7.83 -3.61 10.78
N PRO A 260 -8.02 -4.93 10.93
CA PRO A 260 -8.99 -5.45 11.89
C PRO A 260 -8.63 -4.95 13.30
N GLN A 261 -9.57 -4.27 13.95
CA GLN A 261 -9.41 -3.77 15.32
C GLN A 261 -9.71 -4.91 16.31
N PHE A 262 -8.84 -5.93 16.33
CA PHE A 262 -9.03 -7.14 17.13
C PHE A 262 -9.24 -6.85 18.62
N GLU A 263 -8.64 -5.77 19.11
CA GLU A 263 -8.79 -5.27 20.47
C GLU A 263 -10.22 -4.83 20.83
N LEU A 264 -11.02 -4.41 19.86
CA LEU A 264 -12.40 -3.97 20.08
C LEU A 264 -13.42 -5.12 20.02
N ILE A 265 -13.09 -6.21 19.32
CA ILE A 265 -14.01 -7.34 19.08
C ILE A 265 -14.58 -7.92 20.39
N PRO A 266 -13.80 -8.18 21.46
CA PRO A 266 -14.33 -8.81 22.68
C PRO A 266 -15.51 -8.05 23.33
N ASN A 267 -15.49 -6.72 23.21
CA ASN A 267 -16.47 -5.82 23.80
C ASN A 267 -17.54 -5.35 22.80
N HIS A 268 -17.46 -5.77 21.54
CA HIS A 268 -18.42 -5.38 20.50
C HIS A 268 -19.76 -6.13 20.68
N PRO A 269 -20.92 -5.46 20.62
CA PRO A 269 -22.23 -6.11 20.79
C PRO A 269 -22.47 -7.30 19.86
N ASN A 270 -22.01 -7.19 18.60
CA ASN A 270 -22.11 -8.22 17.56
C ASN A 270 -20.80 -9.03 17.36
N ARG A 271 -20.06 -9.30 18.45
CA ARG A 271 -18.75 -9.97 18.36
C ARG A 271 -18.81 -11.34 17.68
N ASN A 272 -19.88 -12.10 17.87
CA ASN A 272 -19.99 -13.46 17.35
C ASN A 272 -20.09 -13.44 15.82
N GLU A 273 -20.92 -12.55 15.28
CA GLU A 273 -21.09 -12.33 13.84
C GLU A 273 -19.78 -11.86 13.20
N ILE A 274 -19.07 -10.94 13.86
CA ILE A 274 -17.77 -10.44 13.39
C ILE A 274 -16.74 -11.57 13.37
N LEU A 275 -16.66 -12.40 14.41
CA LEU A 275 -15.74 -13.55 14.46
C LEU A 275 -16.07 -14.61 13.42
N ILE A 276 -17.36 -14.91 13.21
CA ILE A 276 -17.80 -15.83 12.14
C ILE A 276 -17.36 -15.30 10.78
N MET A 277 -17.59 -14.02 10.50
CA MET A 277 -17.22 -13.38 9.23
C MET A 277 -15.71 -13.27 9.05
N LEU A 278 -14.94 -13.10 10.13
CA LEU A 278 -13.48 -13.12 10.10
C LEU A 278 -12.96 -14.51 9.69
N ILE A 279 -13.48 -15.57 10.31
CA ILE A 279 -13.08 -16.96 10.00
C ILE A 279 -13.50 -17.31 8.57
N LEU A 280 -14.75 -17.02 8.20
CA LEU A 280 -15.27 -17.26 6.86
C LEU A 280 -14.43 -16.51 5.81
N GLY A 281 -14.10 -15.25 6.08
CA GLY A 281 -13.28 -14.43 5.20
C GLY A 281 -11.88 -15.01 4.97
N ALA A 282 -11.23 -15.47 6.04
CA ALA A 282 -9.93 -16.15 5.94
C ALA A 282 -10.02 -17.46 5.14
N VAL A 283 -11.03 -18.31 5.41
CA VAL A 283 -11.24 -19.57 4.68
C VAL A 283 -11.46 -19.31 3.20
N LEU A 284 -12.32 -18.34 2.85
CA LEU A 284 -12.57 -17.95 1.46
C LEU A 284 -11.30 -17.42 0.80
N PHE A 285 -10.56 -16.53 1.46
CA PHE A 285 -9.32 -15.98 0.92
C PHE A 285 -8.31 -17.07 0.55
N PHE A 286 -8.00 -17.98 1.49
CA PHE A 286 -7.04 -19.05 1.23
C PHE A 286 -7.52 -20.06 0.18
N SER A 287 -8.83 -20.35 0.15
CA SER A 287 -9.43 -21.24 -0.86
C SER A 287 -9.40 -20.62 -2.27
N LEU A 288 -9.53 -19.31 -2.37
CA LEU A 288 -9.57 -18.56 -3.63
C LEU A 288 -8.18 -18.09 -4.10
N LEU A 289 -7.16 -18.17 -3.24
CA LEU A 289 -5.83 -17.60 -3.49
C LEU A 289 -5.21 -18.05 -4.83
N PHE A 290 -5.19 -19.35 -5.10
CA PHE A 290 -4.65 -19.89 -6.36
C PHE A 290 -5.67 -19.88 -7.51
N PRO A 291 -6.95 -20.29 -7.31
CA PRO A 291 -7.94 -20.27 -8.38
C PRO A 291 -8.13 -18.89 -9.02
N LEU A 292 -8.22 -17.84 -8.19
CA LEU A 292 -8.43 -16.48 -8.69
C LEU A 292 -7.14 -15.79 -9.14
N THR A 293 -5.97 -16.39 -8.91
CA THR A 293 -4.70 -15.89 -9.45
C THR A 293 -4.10 -16.83 -10.50
N ASP A 294 -4.94 -17.67 -11.11
CA ASP A 294 -4.51 -18.52 -12.23
C ASP A 294 -4.16 -17.66 -13.44
N SER A 295 -3.00 -17.93 -14.05
CA SER A 295 -2.50 -17.20 -15.22
C SER A 295 -3.47 -17.21 -16.40
N TYR A 296 -4.38 -18.19 -16.49
CA TYR A 296 -5.42 -18.25 -17.52
C TYR A 296 -6.22 -16.94 -17.65
N PHE A 297 -6.50 -16.27 -16.53
CA PHE A 297 -7.30 -15.03 -16.52
C PHE A 297 -6.51 -13.77 -16.86
N TYR A 298 -5.18 -13.84 -16.97
CA TYR A 298 -4.28 -12.66 -17.01
C TYR A 298 -3.32 -12.65 -18.21
N GLN A 299 -3.63 -13.42 -19.25
CA GLN A 299 -2.92 -13.39 -20.53
C GLN A 299 -3.38 -12.19 -21.37
#